data_AF-A0A0A0KGE1-F1
#
_entry.id   AF-A0A0A0KGE1-F1
#
_cell.length_a   1.000
_cell.length_b   1.000
_cell.length_c   1.000
_cell.angle_alpha   90.00
_cell.angle_beta   90.00
_cell.angle_gamma   90.00
#
_symmetry.space_group_name_H-M   'P 1'
#
loop_
_entity.id
_entity.type
_entity.pdbx_description
1 polymer ?
#
loop_
_entity_poly.entity_id
_entity_poly.type
_entity_poly.pdbx_seq_one_letter_code
_entity_poly.pdbx_strand_id
1 'polypeptide(L)'
;MELLVLSALQWKMHPVTPISFFHHIIRRLPLKNDMLWELLGRFQNHLLSIIADHRFLCYLPSILASATILYTISEIAPYNFLEYQNEFLSVLKINKNRLDECYKFILDSLGSHDSLQNLSDQSQQLCELGSPCDVLDGYFISDSSNDSWPMVPSISP
;
A
#
# COMPACT_ATOMS: atom_id res chain seq x y z
N MET A 1 3.31 -12.92 21.37
CA MET A 1 4.43 -12.79 20.42
C MET A 1 4.95 -11.35 20.28
N GLU A 2 4.14 -10.33 20.61
CA GLU A 2 4.51 -8.91 20.49
C GLU A 2 5.77 -8.52 21.26
N LEU A 3 5.87 -8.86 22.56
CA LEU A 3 7.02 -8.53 23.40
C LEU A 3 8.34 -9.11 22.88
N LEU A 4 8.30 -10.29 22.24
CA LEU A 4 9.49 -10.89 21.63
C LEU A 4 9.98 -10.06 20.44
N VAL A 5 9.06 -9.62 19.57
CA VAL A 5 9.40 -8.75 18.42
C VAL A 5 9.95 -7.39 18.89
N LEU A 6 9.30 -6.76 19.87
CA LEU A 6 9.77 -5.49 20.44
C LEU A 6 11.15 -5.61 21.06
N SER A 7 11.40 -6.69 21.80
CA SER A 7 12.70 -6.95 22.41
C SER A 7 13.79 -7.22 21.37
N ALA A 8 13.49 -8.00 20.32
CA ALA A 8 14.42 -8.30 19.23
C ALA A 8 14.80 -7.05 18.42
N LEU A 9 13.84 -6.15 18.20
CA LEU A 9 14.07 -4.85 17.55
C LEU A 9 14.68 -3.80 18.49
N GLN A 10 14.99 -4.13 19.75
CA GLN A 10 15.48 -3.18 20.76
C GLN A 10 14.55 -1.97 20.90
N TRP A 11 13.25 -2.18 20.78
CA TRP A 11 12.21 -1.14 20.81
C TRP A 11 12.32 -0.10 19.67
N LYS A 12 13.10 -0.37 18.62
CA LYS A 12 13.21 0.51 17.44
C LYS A 12 12.06 0.26 16.46
N MET A 13 10.89 0.81 16.80
CA MET A 13 9.64 0.61 16.05
C MET A 13 9.39 1.60 14.91
N HIS A 14 10.33 2.50 14.64
CA HIS A 14 10.20 3.53 13.61
C HIS A 14 11.24 3.33 12.50
N PRO A 15 11.09 2.30 11.65
CA PRO A 15 11.97 2.13 10.51
C PRO A 15 11.74 3.25 9.50
N VAL A 16 12.80 3.68 8.84
CA VAL A 16 12.70 4.61 7.72
C VAL A 16 12.05 3.87 6.55
N THR A 17 10.94 4.39 6.04
CA THR A 17 10.22 3.79 4.91
C THR A 17 10.44 4.60 3.63
N PRO A 18 10.21 4.01 2.45
CA PRO A 18 10.29 4.75 1.18
C PRO A 18 9.34 5.97 1.16
N ILE A 19 8.18 5.88 1.82
CA ILE A 19 7.23 7.00 1.98
C ILE A 19 7.89 8.19 2.69
N SER A 20 8.79 7.97 3.64
CA SER A 20 9.49 9.05 4.34
C SER A 20 10.31 9.94 3.40
N PHE A 21 10.80 9.39 2.28
CA PHE A 21 11.59 10.13 1.28
C PHE A 21 10.73 10.84 0.24
N PHE A 22 9.46 10.48 0.11
CA PHE A 22 8.55 11.01 -0.91
C PHE A 22 8.48 12.54 -0.88
N HIS A 23 8.10 13.10 0.28
CA HIS A 23 7.99 14.55 0.43
C HIS A 23 9.32 15.27 0.23
N HIS A 24 10.42 14.64 0.67
CA HIS A 24 11.74 15.22 0.49
C HIS A 24 12.11 15.33 -0.99
N ILE A 25 11.85 14.29 -1.78
CA ILE A 25 12.19 14.23 -3.19
C ILE A 25 11.33 15.21 -3.99
N ILE A 26 10.01 15.19 -3.77
CA ILE A 26 9.05 15.98 -4.55
C ILE A 26 9.21 17.47 -4.36
N ARG A 27 9.57 17.92 -3.15
CA ARG A 27 9.84 19.33 -2.90
C ARG A 27 11.00 19.88 -3.74
N ARG A 28 11.87 19.00 -4.26
CA ARG A 28 13.01 19.39 -5.09
C ARG A 28 12.74 19.27 -6.59
N LEU A 29 11.53 18.86 -6.98
CA LEU A 29 11.09 18.74 -8.37
C LEU A 29 10.15 19.91 -8.69
N PRO A 30 10.18 20.45 -9.92
CA PRO A 30 9.29 21.53 -10.35
C PRO A 30 7.88 21.01 -10.71
N LEU A 31 7.25 20.27 -9.80
CA LEU A 31 5.89 19.72 -9.99
C LEU A 31 4.82 20.72 -9.54
N LYS A 32 3.70 20.77 -10.27
CA LYS A 32 2.53 21.57 -9.86
C LYS A 32 1.86 20.92 -8.64
N ASN A 33 1.41 21.75 -7.69
CA ASN A 33 0.77 21.29 -6.45
C ASN A 33 -0.44 20.38 -6.68
N ASP A 34 -1.23 20.64 -7.73
CA ASP A 34 -2.42 19.85 -8.05
C ASP A 34 -2.08 18.39 -8.40
N MET A 35 -0.89 18.15 -8.95
CA MET A 35 -0.42 16.81 -9.34
C MET A 35 0.14 16.02 -8.16
N LEU A 36 0.42 16.67 -7.02
CA LEU A 36 1.10 16.02 -5.89
C LEU A 36 0.22 14.97 -5.21
N TRP A 37 -1.09 15.25 -5.10
CA TRP A 37 -2.05 14.31 -4.51
C TRP A 37 -2.23 13.07 -5.38
N GLU A 38 -2.35 13.25 -6.69
CA GLU A 38 -2.45 12.13 -7.63
C GLU A 38 -1.17 11.29 -7.61
N LEU A 39 -0.01 11.96 -7.64
CA LEU A 39 1.29 11.32 -7.60
C LEU A 39 1.51 10.55 -6.29
N LEU A 40 1.07 11.09 -5.14
CA LEU A 40 1.14 10.39 -3.86
C LEU A 40 0.25 9.14 -3.84
N GLY A 41 -0.99 9.24 -4.32
CA GLY A 41 -1.90 8.10 -4.39
C GLY A 41 -1.33 6.97 -5.26
N ARG A 42 -0.83 7.30 -6.46
CA ARG A 42 -0.16 6.32 -7.32
C ARG A 42 1.10 5.75 -6.68
N PHE A 43 1.95 6.59 -6.11
CA PHE A 43 3.18 6.14 -5.45
C PHE A 43 2.90 5.13 -4.33
N GLN A 44 1.88 5.38 -3.49
CA GLN A 44 1.50 4.45 -2.42
C GLN A 44 1.00 3.11 -2.97
N ASN A 45 0.16 3.14 -4.02
CA ASN A 45 -0.35 1.93 -4.67
C ASN A 45 0.79 1.08 -5.26
N HIS A 46 1.72 1.72 -5.97
CA HIS A 46 2.90 1.05 -6.51
C HIS A 46 3.76 0.46 -5.40
N LEU A 47 4.01 1.23 -4.34
CA LEU A 47 4.81 0.76 -3.21
C LEU A 47 4.17 -0.47 -2.54
N LEU A 48 2.85 -0.49 -2.39
CA LEU A 48 2.14 -1.63 -1.83
C LEU A 48 2.30 -2.90 -2.68
N SER A 49 2.22 -2.77 -4.01
CA SER A 49 2.49 -3.88 -4.93
C SER A 49 3.94 -4.36 -4.84
N ILE A 50 4.90 -3.44 -4.77
CA ILE A 50 6.33 -3.77 -4.68
C ILE A 50 6.68 -4.48 -3.36
N ILE A 51 6.06 -4.10 -2.25
CA ILE A 51 6.32 -4.71 -0.93
C ILE A 51 5.90 -6.18 -0.88
N ALA A 52 4.98 -6.62 -1.75
CA ALA A 52 4.62 -8.03 -1.87
C ALA A 52 5.79 -8.90 -2.38
N ASP A 53 6.78 -8.30 -3.07
CA ASP A 53 7.93 -9.01 -3.61
C ASP A 53 9.18 -8.82 -2.74
N HIS A 54 9.62 -9.88 -2.07
CA HIS A 54 10.84 -9.91 -1.24
C HIS A 54 12.10 -9.25 -1.83
N ARG A 55 12.23 -9.18 -3.17
CA ARG A 55 13.34 -8.51 -3.86
C ARG A 55 13.45 -7.02 -3.49
N PHE A 56 12.38 -6.38 -3.00
CA PHE A 56 12.42 -4.99 -2.56
C PHE A 56 13.42 -4.77 -1.40
N LEU A 57 13.67 -5.80 -0.57
CA LEU A 57 14.58 -5.75 0.57
C LEU A 57 16.05 -5.53 0.17
N CYS A 58 16.40 -5.77 -1.10
CA CYS A 58 17.75 -5.56 -1.64
C CYS A 58 18.07 -4.07 -1.91
N TYR A 59 17.06 -3.20 -1.89
CA TYR A 59 17.18 -1.78 -2.21
C TYR A 59 17.07 -0.91 -0.96
N LEU A 60 17.82 0.20 -0.94
CA LEU A 60 17.65 1.21 0.12
C LEU A 60 16.29 1.90 -0.02
N PRO A 61 15.61 2.26 1.08
CA PRO A 61 14.33 2.97 1.03
C PRO A 61 14.37 4.26 0.20
N SER A 62 15.51 4.98 0.19
CA SER A 62 15.70 6.18 -0.62
C SER A 62 15.77 5.90 -2.12
N ILE A 63 16.46 4.83 -2.52
CA ILE A 63 16.56 4.40 -3.93
C ILE A 63 15.21 3.89 -4.40
N LEU A 64 14.55 3.08 -3.55
CA LEU A 64 13.23 2.55 -3.85
C LEU A 64 12.22 3.68 -4.04
N ALA A 65 12.15 4.63 -3.10
CA ALA A 65 11.29 5.82 -3.23
C ALA A 65 11.58 6.58 -4.53
N SER A 66 12.86 6.74 -4.85
CA SER A 66 13.27 7.49 -6.03
C SER A 66 12.86 6.82 -7.34
N ALA A 67 13.07 5.51 -7.45
CA ALA A 67 12.70 4.72 -8.61
C ALA A 67 11.18 4.67 -8.79
N THR A 68 10.42 4.51 -7.70
CA THR A 68 8.95 4.52 -7.75
C THR A 68 8.40 5.90 -8.14
N ILE A 69 8.97 7.00 -7.63
CA ILE A 69 8.56 8.36 -8.05
C ILE A 69 8.83 8.55 -9.55
N LEU A 70 10.04 8.18 -10.01
CA LEU A 70 10.38 8.27 -11.43
C LEU A 70 9.38 7.47 -12.29
N TYR A 71 9.05 6.26 -11.87
CA TYR A 71 8.04 5.43 -12.54
C TYR A 71 6.67 6.12 -12.59
N THR A 72 6.16 6.62 -11.46
CA THR A 72 4.86 7.33 -11.43
C THR A 72 4.84 8.59 -12.31
N ILE A 73 5.95 9.33 -12.38
CA ILE A 73 6.07 10.50 -13.27
C ILE A 73 6.03 10.06 -14.73
N SER A 74 6.65 8.92 -15.07
CA SER A 74 6.61 8.36 -16.42
C SER A 74 5.20 8.02 -16.88
N GLU A 75 4.33 7.58 -15.96
CA GLU A 75 2.92 7.30 -16.26
C GLU A 75 2.06 8.55 -16.38
N ILE A 76 2.28 9.56 -15.53
CA ILE A 76 1.45 10.76 -15.47
C ILE A 76 1.84 11.77 -16.55
N ALA A 77 3.13 11.93 -16.85
CA ALA A 77 3.66 12.97 -17.73
C ALA A 77 4.76 12.44 -18.67
N PRO A 78 4.43 11.56 -19.62
CA PRO A 78 5.41 10.90 -20.48
C PRO A 78 6.20 11.87 -21.38
N TYR A 79 5.60 13.00 -21.78
CA TYR A 79 6.20 13.95 -22.73
C TYR A 79 7.40 14.72 -22.16
N ASN A 80 7.47 14.92 -20.84
CA ASN A 80 8.56 15.68 -20.18
C ASN A 80 9.48 14.77 -19.36
N PHE A 81 9.33 13.44 -19.47
CA PHE A 81 9.99 12.47 -18.61
C PHE A 81 11.52 12.57 -18.63
N LEU A 82 12.13 12.76 -19.81
CA LEU A 82 13.58 12.80 -19.96
C LEU A 82 14.21 14.01 -19.26
N GLU A 83 13.52 15.14 -19.28
CA GLU A 83 13.95 16.37 -18.61
C GLU A 83 13.88 16.20 -17.08
N TYR A 84 12.76 15.66 -16.59
CA TYR A 84 12.62 15.30 -15.18
C TYR A 84 13.67 14.29 -14.72
N GLN A 85 13.96 13.25 -15.51
CA GLN A 85 14.95 12.24 -15.13
C GLN A 85 16.35 12.84 -14.96
N ASN A 86 16.77 13.72 -15.87
CA ASN A 86 18.07 14.39 -15.80
C ASN A 86 18.15 15.34 -14.61
N GLU A 87 17.10 16.15 -14.40
CA GLU A 87 17.01 17.05 -13.25
C GLU A 87 17.01 16.25 -11.93
N PHE A 88 16.19 15.20 -11.86
CA PHE A 88 16.08 14.29 -10.72
C PHE A 88 17.41 13.68 -10.31
N LEU A 89 18.17 13.15 -11.27
CA LEU A 89 19.52 12.61 -11.04
C LEU A 89 20.50 13.70 -10.58
N SER A 90 20.43 14.89 -11.19
CA SER A 90 21.30 16.02 -10.84
C SER A 90 21.07 16.54 -9.42
N VAL A 91 19.80 16.59 -9.00
CA VAL A 91 19.35 17.15 -7.73
C VAL A 91 19.60 16.17 -6.58
N LEU A 92 19.27 14.89 -6.78
CA LEU A 92 19.35 13.89 -5.71
C LEU A 92 20.75 13.28 -5.55
N LYS A 93 21.66 13.45 -6.53
CA LYS A 93 23.02 12.88 -6.53
C LYS A 93 23.02 11.37 -6.24
N ILE A 94 22.02 10.66 -6.74
CA ILE A 94 21.86 9.22 -6.54
C ILE A 94 22.74 8.47 -7.53
N ASN A 95 23.24 7.30 -7.13
CA ASN A 95 23.96 6.40 -8.02
C ASN A 95 23.01 5.89 -9.13
N LYS A 96 23.25 6.35 -10.36
CA LYS A 96 22.45 6.01 -11.54
C LYS A 96 22.31 4.50 -11.74
N ASN A 97 23.38 3.74 -11.56
CA ASN A 97 23.37 2.30 -11.81
C ASN A 97 22.37 1.58 -10.89
N ARG A 98 22.37 1.91 -9.59
CA ARG A 98 21.45 1.30 -8.61
C ARG A 98 20.01 1.76 -8.81
N LEU A 99 19.82 3.00 -9.27
CA LEU A 99 18.50 3.51 -9.61
C LEU A 99 17.93 2.77 -10.82
N ASP A 100 18.73 2.59 -11.88
CA ASP A 100 18.32 1.90 -13.10
C ASP A 100 18.00 0.42 -12.85
N GLU A 101 18.77 -0.27 -11.99
CA GLU A 101 18.46 -1.63 -11.53
C GLU A 101 17.12 -1.70 -10.78
N CYS A 102 16.91 -0.78 -9.84
CA CYS A 102 15.66 -0.71 -9.06
C CYS A 102 14.47 -0.36 -9.96
N TYR A 103 14.67 0.53 -10.93
CA TYR A 103 13.65 0.92 -11.90
C TYR A 103 13.21 -0.26 -12.77
N LYS A 104 14.16 -1.07 -13.26
CA LYS A 104 13.85 -2.32 -13.97
C LYS A 104 13.07 -3.30 -13.10
N PHE A 105 13.48 -3.45 -11.84
CA PHE A 105 12.75 -4.30 -10.90
C PHE A 105 11.29 -3.83 -10.71
N ILE A 106 11.05 -2.53 -10.59
CA ILE A 106 9.70 -1.97 -10.47
C ILE A 106 8.89 -2.22 -11.74
N LEU A 107 9.49 -2.03 -12.92
CA LEU A 107 8.86 -2.35 -14.20
C LEU A 107 8.46 -3.82 -14.29
N ASP A 108 9.34 -4.73 -13.88
CA ASP A 108 9.06 -6.17 -13.90
C ASP A 108 7.94 -6.52 -12.90
N SER A 109 8.01 -5.96 -11.69
CA SER A 109 7.05 -6.21 -10.61
C SER A 109 5.65 -5.74 -10.99
N LEU A 110 5.53 -4.57 -11.60
CA LEU A 110 4.24 -3.98 -11.92
C LEU A 110 3.72 -4.40 -13.31
N GLY A 111 4.61 -4.56 -14.29
CA GLY A 111 4.26 -5.03 -15.63
C GLY A 111 3.77 -6.48 -15.65
N SER A 112 4.14 -7.29 -14.65
CA SER A 112 3.63 -8.66 -14.51
C SER A 112 2.18 -8.71 -13.98
N HIS A 113 1.69 -7.64 -13.34
CA HIS A 113 0.36 -7.62 -12.72
C HIS A 113 -0.81 -7.44 -13.70
N ASP A 114 -0.57 -7.05 -14.96
CA ASP A 114 -1.61 -7.01 -16.00
C ASP A 114 -2.19 -8.41 -16.31
N SER A 115 -1.46 -9.47 -15.95
CA SER A 115 -1.93 -10.86 -16.07
C SER A 115 -2.64 -11.38 -14.82
N LEU A 116 -2.48 -10.74 -13.65
CA LEU A 116 -3.03 -11.18 -12.36
C LEU A 116 -4.29 -10.42 -11.93
N GLN A 117 -4.67 -9.33 -12.62
CA GLN A 117 -5.98 -8.70 -12.39
C GLN A 117 -7.16 -9.59 -12.79
N ASN A 118 -6.93 -10.70 -13.52
CA ASN A 118 -7.95 -11.70 -13.82
C ASN A 118 -8.21 -12.72 -12.69
N LEU A 119 -7.50 -12.64 -11.56
CA LEU A 119 -7.68 -13.58 -10.43
C LEU A 119 -8.40 -12.97 -9.23
N SER A 120 -8.64 -11.66 -9.20
CA SER A 120 -9.43 -11.02 -8.13
C SER A 120 -10.95 -11.26 -8.25
N ASP A 121 -11.42 -11.84 -9.37
CA ASP A 121 -12.83 -12.24 -9.53
C ASP A 121 -13.14 -13.66 -9.00
N GLN A 122 -12.14 -14.39 -8.47
CA GLN A 122 -12.33 -15.74 -7.93
C GLN A 122 -12.20 -15.86 -6.40
N SER A 123 -12.02 -14.77 -5.66
CA SER A 123 -11.98 -14.79 -4.19
C SER A 123 -13.36 -14.72 -3.51
N GLN A 124 -14.46 -14.91 -4.26
CA GLN A 124 -15.81 -15.09 -3.70
C GLN A 124 -16.27 -16.56 -3.65
N GLN A 125 -15.43 -17.54 -3.99
CA GLN A 125 -15.86 -18.95 -4.10
C GLN A 125 -14.99 -19.99 -3.37
N LEU A 126 -14.29 -19.61 -2.29
CA LEU A 126 -13.77 -20.56 -1.30
C LEU A 126 -13.98 -20.03 0.12
N CYS A 127 -15.24 -20.05 0.56
CA CYS A 127 -15.60 -20.05 1.98
C CYS A 127 -16.49 -21.27 2.28
N GLU A 128 -16.11 -22.42 1.72
CA GLU A 128 -16.62 -23.73 2.13
C GLU A 128 -15.47 -24.73 2.06
N LEU A 129 -14.67 -24.84 3.12
CA LEU A 129 -13.99 -26.09 3.49
C LEU A 129 -13.50 -25.98 4.93
N GLY A 130 -13.80 -27.02 5.72
CA GLY A 130 -13.89 -27.01 7.18
C GLY A 130 -12.64 -26.60 7.94
N SER A 131 -12.87 -25.80 8.99
CA SER A 131 -11.94 -25.63 10.11
C SER A 131 -12.11 -26.81 11.08
N PRO A 132 -11.06 -27.55 11.46
CA PRO A 132 -11.15 -28.60 12.45
C PRO A 132 -10.85 -28.09 13.87
N CYS A 133 -11.81 -28.35 14.78
CA CYS A 133 -11.77 -28.65 16.24
C CYS A 133 -10.79 -27.85 17.15
N ASP A 134 -11.08 -27.50 18.41
CA ASP A 134 -11.95 -28.13 19.40
C ASP A 134 -12.13 -27.24 20.65
N VAL A 135 -13.22 -27.48 21.37
CA VAL A 135 -13.54 -27.22 22.80
C VAL A 135 -13.21 -25.86 23.42
N LEU A 136 -14.26 -25.05 23.66
CA LEU A 136 -14.57 -24.55 25.01
C LEU A 136 -16.09 -24.41 25.15
N ASP A 137 -16.63 -25.36 25.91
CA ASP A 137 -18.01 -25.42 26.41
C ASP A 137 -18.33 -24.21 27.29
N GLY A 138 -19.53 -23.65 27.11
CA GLY A 138 -19.98 -22.50 27.89
C GLY A 138 -21.31 -21.94 27.41
N TYR A 139 -22.31 -22.80 27.29
CA TYR A 139 -23.71 -22.39 27.17
C TYR A 139 -24.08 -21.43 28.32
N PHE A 140 -24.47 -20.20 27.98
CA PHE A 140 -25.49 -19.49 28.74
C PHE A 140 -26.41 -18.76 27.77
N ILE A 141 -27.48 -19.47 27.40
CA ILE A 141 -28.73 -18.88 26.93
C ILE A 141 -29.25 -18.01 28.08
N SER A 142 -29.35 -16.70 27.84
CA SER A 142 -30.12 -15.81 28.71
C SER A 142 -31.40 -15.44 27.98
N ASP A 143 -32.45 -16.23 28.23
CA ASP A 143 -33.84 -15.82 28.05
C ASP A 143 -34.16 -14.71 29.05
N SER A 144 -34.57 -13.53 28.60
CA SER A 144 -35.47 -12.69 29.42
C SER A 144 -36.33 -11.73 28.60
N SER A 145 -37.61 -12.09 28.59
CA SER A 145 -38.83 -11.27 28.61
C SER A 145 -39.08 -10.21 27.53
N ASN A 146 -40.01 -10.60 26.67
CA ASN A 146 -40.97 -9.75 25.96
C ASN A 146 -41.70 -8.81 26.94
N ASP A 147 -41.70 -7.50 26.69
CA ASP A 147 -42.77 -6.62 27.17
C ASP A 147 -43.14 -5.56 26.13
N SER A 148 -44.45 -5.49 25.93
CA SER A 148 -45.17 -4.91 24.81
C SER A 148 -45.49 -3.42 25.05
N TRP A 149 -45.58 -2.62 23.99
CA TRP A 149 -46.39 -1.39 24.01
C TRP A 149 -47.25 -1.29 22.74
N PRO A 150 -48.58 -1.08 22.86
CA PRO A 150 -49.49 -1.04 21.72
C PRO A 150 -49.49 0.33 21.03
N MET A 151 -49.44 0.33 19.69
CA MET A 151 -49.77 1.51 18.89
C MET A 151 -51.28 1.74 18.83
N VAL A 152 -51.71 2.96 19.14
CA VAL A 152 -53.07 3.46 18.94
C VAL A 152 -53.18 4.05 17.53
N PRO A 153 -54.21 3.70 16.73
CA PRO A 153 -54.48 4.42 15.48
C PRO A 153 -55.37 5.64 15.77
N SER A 154 -54.96 6.80 15.28
CA SER A 154 -55.79 8.00 15.22
C SER A 154 -56.74 7.90 14.03
N ILE A 155 -58.05 7.91 14.29
CA ILE A 155 -59.09 8.22 13.31
C ILE A 155 -59.85 9.45 13.81
N SER A 156 -60.03 10.39 12.89
CA SER A 156 -60.79 11.64 13.00
C SER A 156 -61.80 11.67 11.84
N PRO A 157 -62.82 12.55 11.85
CA PRO A 157 -63.56 13.16 12.96
C PRO A 157 -64.95 12.51 13.17
#